data_AF-A0ABD1B547-F1
#
_entry.id   AF-A0ABD1B547-F1
#
_cell.length_a   1.000
_cell.length_b   1.000
_cell.length_c   1.000
_cell.angle_alpha   90.00
_cell.angle_beta   90.00
_cell.angle_gamma   90.00
#
_symmetry.space_group_name_H-M   'P 1'
#
loop_
_entity.id
_entity.type
_entity.pdbx_description
1 polymer ?
#
loop_
_entity_poly.entity_id
_entity_poly.type
_entity_poly.pdbx_seq_one_letter_code
_entity_poly.pdbx_strand_id
1 'polypeptide(L)'
;MESEFVALDRTAQEAEWLRNFLENIPMWEKPVPALRVHCDSQSAISRALNNNYNGKSRHIRRRHKTIRNLISTGVLTIDYIKSADNLADPFTKGLARDQVEKSSRVMGLKAYE
;
A
#
# COMPACT_ATOMS: atom_id res chain seq x y z
N MET A 1 -9.94 7.27 -8.46
CA MET A 1 -9.49 5.93 -8.93
C MET A 1 -8.04 5.96 -9.36
N GLU A 2 -7.64 6.88 -10.24
CA GLU A 2 -6.24 6.95 -10.68
C GLU A 2 -5.28 7.29 -9.54
N SER A 3 -5.62 8.26 -8.68
CA SER A 3 -4.86 8.61 -7.47
C SER A 3 -4.58 7.40 -6.59
N GLU A 4 -5.61 6.64 -6.23
CA GLU A 4 -5.51 5.43 -5.38
C GLU A 4 -4.60 4.38 -5.99
N PHE A 5 -4.71 4.15 -7.30
CA PHE A 5 -3.87 3.17 -7.98
C PHE A 5 -2.42 3.64 -8.12
N VAL A 6 -2.19 4.94 -8.29
CA VAL A 6 -0.86 5.54 -8.28
C VAL A 6 -0.24 5.47 -6.88
N ALA A 7 -1.01 5.74 -5.82
CA ALA A 7 -0.57 5.57 -4.45
C ALA A 7 -0.17 4.12 -4.17
N LEU A 8 -1.02 3.17 -4.56
CA LEU A 8 -0.74 1.74 -4.44
C LEU A 8 0.55 1.31 -5.16
N ASP A 9 0.80 1.82 -6.36
CA ASP A 9 2.05 1.55 -7.10
C ASP A 9 3.29 2.11 -6.39
N ARG A 10 3.18 3.31 -5.78
CA ARG A 10 4.27 3.88 -4.99
C ARG A 10 4.52 3.07 -3.72
N THR A 11 3.47 2.71 -2.99
CA THR A 11 3.57 1.85 -1.81
C THR A 11 4.18 0.49 -2.17
N ALA A 12 3.84 -0.08 -3.33
CA ALA A 12 4.41 -1.33 -3.80
C ALA A 12 5.93 -1.24 -4.08
N GLN A 13 6.40 -0.13 -4.64
CA GLN A 13 7.84 0.13 -4.85
C GLN A 13 8.59 0.27 -3.51
N GLU A 14 8.01 0.98 -2.55
CA GLU A 14 8.59 1.10 -1.20
C GLU A 14 8.60 -0.24 -0.46
N ALA A 15 7.55 -1.06 -0.63
CA ALA A 15 7.50 -2.41 -0.07
C ALA A 15 8.58 -3.33 -0.66
N GLU A 16 8.78 -3.29 -1.98
CA GLU A 16 9.88 -4.03 -2.63
C GLU A 16 11.24 -3.58 -2.08
N TRP A 17 11.47 -2.27 -1.99
CA TRP A 17 12.70 -1.72 -1.43
C TRP A 17 12.92 -2.18 0.01
N LEU A 18 11.90 -2.09 0.87
CA LEU A 18 11.97 -2.50 2.27
C LEU A 18 12.25 -4.00 2.40
N ARG A 19 11.59 -4.83 1.61
CA ARG A 19 11.83 -6.29 1.60
C ARG A 19 13.27 -6.59 1.22
N ASN A 20 13.77 -5.98 0.15
CA ASN A 20 15.17 -6.15 -0.29
C ASN A 20 16.15 -5.66 0.77
N PHE A 21 15.84 -4.55 1.45
CA PHE A 21 16.65 -4.05 2.55
C PHE A 21 16.72 -5.07 3.69
N LEU A 22 15.58 -5.62 4.12
CA LEU A 22 15.52 -6.64 5.18
C LEU A 22 16.25 -7.94 4.78
N GLU A 23 16.17 -8.37 3.51
CA GLU A 23 16.90 -9.54 3.02
C GLU A 23 18.43 -9.38 3.13
N ASN A 24 18.94 -8.15 3.06
CA ASN A 24 20.36 -7.85 3.16
C ASN A 24 20.87 -7.74 4.61
N ILE A 25 19.99 -7.68 5.62
CA ILE A 25 20.40 -7.64 7.02
C ILE A 25 20.80 -9.07 7.47
N PRO A 26 22.05 -9.30 7.94
CA PRO A 26 22.52 -10.65 8.28
C PRO A 26 21.74 -11.34 9.41
N MET A 27 21.27 -10.57 10.38
CA MET A 27 20.55 -11.09 11.56
C MET A 27 19.03 -11.17 11.36
N TRP A 28 18.51 -10.76 10.20
CA TRP A 28 17.08 -10.79 9.95
C TRP A 28 16.63 -12.20 9.57
N GLU A 29 15.46 -12.61 10.04
CA GLU A 29 14.89 -13.93 9.75
C GLU A 29 14.57 -14.06 8.25
N LYS A 30 15.01 -15.17 7.65
CA LYS A 30 14.86 -15.44 6.21
C LYS A 30 14.06 -16.74 5.98
N PRO A 31 13.22 -16.79 4.94
CA PRO A 31 12.96 -15.73 3.95
C PRO A 31 12.09 -14.60 4.51
N VAL A 32 12.29 -13.37 4.02
CA VAL A 32 11.41 -12.25 4.38
C VAL A 32 10.02 -12.53 3.81
N PRO A 33 8.96 -12.57 4.64
CA PRO A 33 7.61 -12.84 4.17
C PRO A 33 7.09 -11.71 3.27
N ALA A 34 6.06 -12.00 2.49
CA ALA A 34 5.39 -11.00 1.67
C ALA A 34 4.87 -9.85 2.55
N LEU A 35 5.17 -8.60 2.17
CA LEU A 35 4.68 -7.44 2.92
C LEU A 35 3.19 -7.21 2.64
N ARG A 36 2.40 -7.07 3.70
CA ARG A 36 0.97 -6.79 3.59
C ARG A 36 0.75 -5.30 3.39
N VAL A 37 0.21 -4.93 2.24
CA VAL A 37 -0.19 -3.55 1.91
C VAL A 37 -1.70 -3.43 2.11
N HIS A 38 -2.11 -2.50 2.96
CA HIS A 38 -3.52 -2.19 3.16
C HIS A 38 -4.01 -1.12 2.19
N CYS A 39 -5.18 -1.33 1.57
CA CYS A 39 -5.81 -0.39 0.65
C CYS A 39 -7.31 -0.30 0.92
N ASP A 40 -7.86 0.91 0.97
CA ASP A 40 -9.30 1.16 1.17
C ASP A 40 -10.09 1.24 -0.14
N SER A 41 -9.40 1.33 -1.28
CA SER A 41 -10.00 1.39 -2.60
C SER A 41 -10.15 0.01 -3.23
N GLN A 42 -11.33 -0.59 -3.07
CA GLN A 42 -11.67 -1.86 -3.74
C GLN A 42 -11.44 -1.81 -5.26
N SER A 43 -11.65 -0.64 -5.88
CA SER A 43 -11.38 -0.44 -7.30
C SER A 43 -9.89 -0.57 -7.66
N ALA A 44 -8.99 -0.04 -6.80
CA ALA A 44 -7.55 -0.16 -6.99
C ALA A 44 -7.09 -1.60 -6.75
N ILE A 45 -7.62 -2.26 -5.70
CA ILE A 45 -7.34 -3.68 -5.38
C ILE A 45 -7.76 -4.57 -6.55
N SER A 46 -9.01 -4.45 -7.00
CA SER A 46 -9.52 -5.23 -8.13
C SER A 46 -8.65 -5.03 -9.36
N ARG A 47 -8.25 -3.79 -9.67
CA ARG A 47 -7.35 -3.51 -10.79
C ARG A 47 -5.98 -4.17 -10.64
N ALA A 48 -5.40 -4.16 -9.44
CA ALA A 48 -4.09 -4.77 -9.17
C ALA A 48 -4.12 -6.31 -9.28
N LEU A 49 -5.21 -6.93 -8.82
CA LEU A 49 -5.38 -8.38 -8.85
C LEU A 49 -5.78 -8.94 -10.22
N ASN A 50 -6.40 -8.11 -11.07
CA ASN A 50 -6.74 -8.49 -12.44
C ASN A 50 -5.48 -8.83 -13.25
N ASN A 51 -5.47 -9.99 -13.91
CA ASN A 51 -4.33 -10.43 -14.74
C ASN A 51 -4.11 -9.53 -15.96
N ASN A 52 -5.19 -8.97 -16.52
CA ASN A 52 -5.14 -8.17 -17.75
C ASN A 52 -5.51 -6.72 -17.47
N TYR A 53 -4.73 -5.82 -18.05
CA TYR A 53 -5.04 -4.40 -18.09
C TYR A 53 -5.79 -4.05 -19.38
N ASN A 54 -7.07 -3.73 -19.27
CA ASN A 54 -7.94 -3.38 -20.41
C ASN A 54 -8.10 -1.85 -20.61
N GLY A 55 -7.32 -1.03 -19.91
CA GLY A 55 -7.40 0.42 -20.02
C GLY A 55 -6.59 1.01 -21.19
N LYS A 56 -6.86 2.26 -21.55
CA LYS A 56 -6.13 2.99 -22.61
C LYS A 56 -4.91 3.77 -22.10
N SER A 57 -4.84 4.06 -20.79
CA SER A 57 -3.77 4.85 -20.20
C SER A 57 -2.45 4.07 -20.12
N ARG A 58 -1.39 4.58 -20.77
CA ARG A 58 -0.07 3.95 -20.85
C ARG A 58 0.66 3.93 -19.50
N HIS A 59 0.62 5.04 -18.76
CA HIS A 59 1.29 5.12 -17.45
C HIS A 59 0.64 4.16 -16.45
N ILE A 60 -0.68 4.01 -16.47
CA ILE A 60 -1.36 3.04 -15.61
C ILE A 60 -1.07 1.60 -16.04
N ARG A 61 -0.96 1.32 -17.35
CA ARG A 61 -0.55 -0.02 -17.83
C ARG A 61 0.81 -0.45 -17.28
N ARG A 62 1.78 0.48 -17.23
CA ARG A 62 3.11 0.20 -16.67
C ARG A 62 3.03 -0.15 -15.19
N ARG A 63 2.36 0.70 -14.39
CA ARG A 63 2.14 0.50 -12.95
C ARG A 63 1.43 -0.81 -12.65
N HIS A 64 0.39 -1.14 -13.41
CA HIS A 64 -0.31 -2.42 -13.31
C HIS A 64 0.63 -3.61 -13.49
N LYS A 65 1.49 -3.57 -14.52
CA LYS A 65 2.50 -4.61 -14.75
C LYS A 65 3.46 -4.77 -13.57
N THR A 66 3.94 -3.65 -13.03
CA THR A 66 4.84 -3.64 -11.86
C THR A 66 4.16 -4.25 -10.63
N ILE A 67 2.99 -3.75 -10.23
CA ILE A 67 2.24 -4.29 -9.09
C ILE A 67 1.95 -5.77 -9.27
N ARG A 68 1.51 -6.19 -10.46
CA ARG A 68 1.17 -7.59 -10.72
C ARG A 68 2.39 -8.50 -10.60
N ASN A 69 3.55 -8.05 -11.07
CA ASN A 69 4.81 -8.74 -10.91
C ASN A 69 5.14 -8.95 -9.43
N LEU A 70 5.08 -7.90 -8.62
CA LEU A 70 5.38 -7.94 -7.17
C LEU A 70 4.44 -8.87 -6.40
N ILE A 71 3.16 -8.92 -6.77
CA ILE A 71 2.20 -9.89 -6.20
C ILE A 71 2.58 -11.31 -6.64
N SER A 72 2.89 -11.52 -7.92
CA SER A 72 3.20 -12.87 -8.43
C SER A 72 4.53 -13.43 -7.91
N THR A 73 5.50 -12.58 -7.61
CA THR A 73 6.79 -12.98 -7.01
C THR A 73 6.74 -13.10 -5.49
N GLY A 74 5.58 -12.86 -4.87
CA GLY A 74 5.41 -12.95 -3.42
C GLY A 74 6.12 -11.84 -2.63
N VAL A 75 6.43 -10.72 -3.28
CA VAL A 75 7.01 -9.55 -2.60
C VAL A 75 5.99 -8.87 -1.69
N LEU A 76 4.75 -8.77 -2.14
CA LEU A 76 3.67 -8.14 -1.38
C LEU A 76 2.34 -8.85 -1.56
N THR A 77 1.45 -8.63 -0.60
CA THR A 77 0.01 -8.96 -0.66
C THR A 77 -0.79 -7.67 -0.47
N ILE A 78 -2.00 -7.63 -1.02
CA ILE A 78 -2.88 -6.45 -0.92
C ILE A 78 -4.17 -6.86 -0.24
N ASP A 79 -4.44 -6.26 0.91
CA ASP A 79 -5.63 -6.53 1.70
C ASP A 79 -6.50 -5.29 1.83
N TYR A 80 -7.82 -5.50 1.75
CA TYR A 80 -8.77 -4.44 1.98
C TYR A 80 -8.76 -3.98 3.44
N ILE A 81 -8.77 -2.67 3.65
CA ILE A 81 -9.04 -2.05 4.95
C ILE A 81 -10.18 -1.05 4.82
N LYS A 82 -10.98 -0.88 5.87
CA LYS A 82 -11.98 0.19 5.89
C LYS A 82 -11.27 1.55 5.96
N SER A 83 -11.75 2.55 5.22
CA SER A 83 -11.17 3.91 5.24
C SER A 83 -11.11 4.50 6.66
N ALA A 84 -12.11 4.23 7.50
CA ALA A 84 -12.12 4.68 8.90
C ALA A 84 -11.02 4.05 9.79
N ASP A 85 -10.37 2.99 9.31
CA ASP A 85 -9.28 2.28 9.99
C ASP A 85 -7.95 2.42 9.23
N ASN A 86 -7.93 3.11 8.07
CA ASN A 86 -6.73 3.32 7.28
C ASN A 86 -5.87 4.43 7.86
N LEU A 87 -4.74 4.06 8.47
CA LEU A 87 -3.79 5.01 9.05
C LEU A 87 -3.12 5.93 8.01
N ALA A 88 -3.19 5.62 6.71
CA ALA A 88 -2.68 6.50 5.67
C ALA A 88 -3.63 7.68 5.35
N ASP A 89 -4.91 7.59 5.71
CA ASP A 89 -5.92 8.58 5.32
C ASP A 89 -5.63 9.99 5.87
N PRO A 90 -5.19 10.19 7.13
CA PRO A 90 -4.83 11.52 7.63
C PRO A 90 -3.73 12.22 6.83
N PHE A 91 -2.88 11.47 6.12
CA PHE A 91 -1.79 12.03 5.32
C PHE A 91 -2.19 12.33 3.87
N THR A 92 -3.38 11.90 3.44
CA THR A 92 -3.82 12.01 2.04
C THR A 92 -5.16 12.73 1.88
N LYS A 93 -5.94 12.87 2.96
CA LYS A 93 -7.29 13.45 2.99
C LYS A 93 -7.41 14.51 4.07
N GLY A 94 -8.25 15.52 3.84
CA GLY A 94 -8.68 16.45 4.88
C GLY A 94 -9.75 15.81 5.76
N LEU A 95 -9.35 15.14 6.83
CA LEU A 95 -10.26 14.45 7.76
C LEU A 95 -10.73 15.38 8.89
N ALA A 96 -11.84 15.00 9.52
CA ALA A 96 -12.31 15.64 10.74
C ALA A 96 -11.33 15.38 11.90
N ARG A 97 -11.29 16.31 12.86
CA ARG A 97 -10.32 16.33 13.95
C ARG A 97 -10.35 15.05 14.79
N ASP A 98 -11.54 14.56 15.10
CA ASP A 98 -11.77 13.31 15.84
C ASP A 98 -11.15 12.10 15.16
N GLN A 99 -11.28 12.01 13.83
CA GLN A 99 -10.69 10.92 13.05
C GLN A 99 -9.16 11.02 13.00
N VAL A 100 -8.60 12.23 12.90
CA VAL A 100 -7.15 12.45 13.01
C VAL A 100 -6.64 12.05 14.39
N GLU A 101 -7.29 12.50 15.47
CA GLU A 101 -6.91 12.17 16.84
C GLU A 101 -6.97 10.65 17.09
N LYS A 102 -8.01 9.97 16.60
CA LYS A 102 -8.11 8.50 16.66
C LYS A 102 -6.94 7.84 15.96
N SER A 103 -6.65 8.22 14.71
CA SER A 103 -5.56 7.64 13.93
C SER A 103 -4.19 7.93 14.55
N SER A 104 -3.96 9.13 15.09
CA SER A 104 -2.72 9.49 15.80
C SER A 104 -2.48 8.58 17.01
N ARG A 105 -3.52 8.30 17.81
CA ARG A 105 -3.39 7.37 18.95
C ARG A 105 -3.02 5.96 18.49
N VAL A 106 -3.62 5.47 17.40
CA VAL A 106 -3.31 4.14 16.85
C VAL A 106 -1.88 4.08 16.30
N MET A 107 -1.35 5.17 15.77
CA MET A 107 0.06 5.28 15.36
C MET A 107 1.05 5.35 16.54
N GLY A 108 0.55 5.46 17.79
CA GLY A 108 1.41 5.66 18.97
C GLY A 108 1.84 7.12 19.18
N LEU A 109 1.20 8.07 18.50
CA LEU A 109 1.46 9.50 18.67
C LEU A 109 0.64 10.03 19.85
N LYS A 110 1.29 10.76 20.76
CA LYS A 110 0.64 11.54 21.83
C LYS A 110 0.40 12.96 21.32
N ALA A 111 -0.73 13.56 21.67
CA ALA A 111 -0.93 14.99 21.47
C ALA A 111 0.15 15.76 22.25
N TYR A 112 0.69 16.82 21.64
CA TYR A 112 1.54 17.77 22.34
C TYR A 112 0.67 18.46 23.41
N GLU A 113 1.08 18.36 24.67
CA GLU A 113 0.44 19.04 25.81
C GLU A 113 0.81 20.52 25.84
#